data_AF-W4QG28-F1
#
_entry.id   AF-W4QG28-F1
#
_cell.length_a   1.000
_cell.length_b   1.000
_cell.length_c   1.000
_cell.angle_alpha   90.00
_cell.angle_beta   90.00
_cell.angle_gamma   90.00
#
_symmetry.space_group_name_H-M   'P 1'
#
loop_
_entity.id
_entity.type
_entity.pdbx_description
1 polymer ?
#
loop_
_entity_poly.entity_id
_entity_poly.type
_entity_poly.pdbx_seq_one_letter_code
_entity_poly.pdbx_strand_id
1 'polypeptide(L)'
;MKAYDIAFSLGDGLRPGSIADANDEAQFAELETLGELTKIAWKHDVQVMVEGPGHVPMNLIKENMDKQLEACQEAPFYTLGPLTTDIAPGYDHITSAIGAAMIGWFGTAMLCYVTPKEHLGLPNKNDVREGVITYKIAAHAADLAKGHPNAQKRDDALSKARFEFRWHDQFHLSLDPERAIEFHDETLPAEGAKTAHFCSMCGPKFCSMRISHDIRKFADDNDLTTTEAIEKGMKEKAKEFKEKGNQIYQ
;
A
#
# COMPACT_ATOMS: atom_id res chain seq x y z
N MET A 1 -14.53 -13.25 30.80
CA MET A 1 -14.64 -12.65 29.45
C MET A 1 -16.09 -12.58 29.00
N LYS A 2 -16.83 -13.71 28.88
CA LYS A 2 -18.26 -13.74 28.52
C LYS A 2 -19.14 -12.70 29.25
N ALA A 3 -19.01 -12.59 30.57
CA ALA A 3 -19.85 -11.70 31.39
C ALA A 3 -19.76 -10.20 31.02
N TYR A 4 -18.72 -9.81 30.26
CA TYR A 4 -18.43 -8.42 29.92
C TYR A 4 -18.20 -8.21 28.42
N ASP A 5 -18.52 -9.21 27.58
CA ASP A 5 -18.31 -9.15 26.12
C ASP A 5 -16.88 -8.76 25.72
N ILE A 6 -15.90 -9.34 26.41
CA ILE A 6 -14.48 -9.13 26.09
C ILE A 6 -14.03 -10.24 25.13
N ALA A 7 -13.60 -9.88 23.94
CA ALA A 7 -13.04 -10.80 22.96
C ALA A 7 -11.66 -11.33 23.38
N PHE A 8 -11.35 -12.58 23.02
CA PHE A 8 -10.00 -13.11 23.09
C PHE A 8 -9.19 -12.64 21.89
N SER A 9 -7.99 -12.14 22.17
CA SER A 9 -6.85 -12.14 21.25
C SER A 9 -5.92 -13.23 21.75
N LEU A 10 -5.92 -14.39 21.08
CA LEU A 10 -5.08 -15.50 21.49
C LEU A 10 -3.65 -15.22 21.03
N GLY A 11 -2.79 -14.90 22.00
CA GLY A 11 -1.44 -14.38 21.74
C GLY A 11 -0.47 -15.40 21.13
N ASP A 12 0.48 -14.88 20.37
CA ASP A 12 1.53 -15.61 19.67
C ASP A 12 2.86 -15.58 20.45
N GLY A 13 2.87 -16.25 21.60
CA GLY A 13 3.98 -16.26 22.54
C GLY A 13 5.28 -16.87 21.97
N LEU A 14 5.16 -17.75 20.99
CA LEU A 14 6.25 -18.45 20.30
C LEU A 14 6.41 -17.99 18.84
N ARG A 15 5.98 -16.77 18.49
CA ARG A 15 6.20 -16.20 17.16
C ARG A 15 7.71 -16.07 16.83
N PRO A 16 8.09 -16.16 15.54
CA PRO A 16 9.46 -15.97 15.12
C PRO A 16 9.92 -14.51 15.29
N GLY A 17 11.07 -14.34 15.96
CA GLY A 17 11.76 -13.07 16.13
C GLY A 17 12.91 -12.85 15.13
N SER A 18 13.11 -13.79 14.20
CA SER A 18 14.06 -13.69 13.10
C SER A 18 13.54 -14.47 11.88
N ILE A 19 14.03 -14.14 10.69
CA ILE A 19 13.71 -14.88 9.45
C ILE A 19 14.10 -16.35 9.54
N ALA A 20 15.14 -16.68 10.31
CA ALA A 20 15.64 -18.05 10.43
C ALA A 20 14.70 -18.98 11.23
N ASP A 21 13.94 -18.40 12.16
CA ASP A 21 13.04 -19.14 13.06
C ASP A 21 11.61 -19.22 12.49
N ALA A 22 11.35 -18.58 11.33
CA ALA A 22 10.04 -18.57 10.70
C ALA A 22 9.59 -19.98 10.32
N ASN A 23 8.34 -20.30 10.68
CA ASN A 23 7.66 -21.57 10.40
C ASN A 23 8.29 -22.79 11.10
N ASP A 24 8.97 -22.57 12.22
CA ASP A 24 9.49 -23.67 13.02
C ASP A 24 8.37 -24.48 13.74
N GLU A 25 8.77 -25.59 14.36
CA GLU A 25 7.84 -26.47 15.06
C GLU A 25 7.18 -25.78 16.26
N ALA A 26 7.91 -24.91 16.97
CA ALA A 26 7.39 -24.21 18.13
C ALA A 26 6.24 -23.26 17.76
N GLN A 27 6.42 -22.47 16.69
CA GLN A 27 5.42 -21.56 16.17
C GLN A 27 4.13 -22.30 15.78
N PHE A 28 4.25 -23.39 15.00
CA PHE A 28 3.06 -24.09 14.52
C PHE A 28 2.39 -24.95 15.61
N ALA A 29 3.14 -25.50 16.56
CA ALA A 29 2.54 -26.18 17.71
C ALA A 29 1.69 -25.23 18.55
N GLU A 30 2.15 -23.98 18.75
CA GLU A 30 1.33 -22.96 19.40
C GLU A 30 0.07 -22.66 18.57
N LEU A 31 0.20 -22.38 17.26
CA LEU A 31 -0.94 -22.07 16.38
C LEU A 31 -2.03 -23.16 16.39
N GLU A 32 -1.64 -24.43 16.33
CA GLU A 32 -2.58 -25.57 16.42
C GLU A 32 -3.31 -25.58 17.77
N THR A 33 -2.57 -25.32 18.87
CA THR A 33 -3.14 -25.18 20.21
C THR A 33 -4.12 -24.00 20.29
N LEU A 34 -3.80 -22.85 19.68
CA LEU A 34 -4.71 -21.70 19.63
C LEU A 34 -6.00 -22.04 18.87
N GLY A 35 -5.95 -22.90 17.87
CA GLY A 35 -7.12 -23.45 17.18
C GLY A 35 -8.02 -24.28 18.10
N GLU A 36 -7.43 -25.12 18.96
CA GLU A 36 -8.19 -25.87 19.97
C GLU A 36 -8.83 -24.93 21.00
N LEU A 37 -8.07 -23.93 21.48
CA LEU A 37 -8.56 -22.92 22.42
C LEU A 37 -9.68 -22.07 21.81
N THR A 38 -9.62 -21.79 20.50
CA THR A 38 -10.68 -21.11 19.75
C THR A 38 -12.00 -21.88 19.86
N LYS A 39 -11.98 -23.20 19.59
CA LYS A 39 -13.18 -24.07 19.74
C LYS A 39 -13.70 -24.08 21.17
N ILE A 40 -12.81 -24.07 22.17
CA ILE A 40 -13.21 -24.04 23.58
C ILE A 40 -13.89 -22.71 23.89
N ALA A 41 -13.30 -21.57 23.52
CA ALA A 41 -13.87 -20.25 23.74
C ALA A 41 -15.24 -20.08 23.05
N TRP A 42 -15.39 -20.60 21.83
CA TRP A 42 -16.67 -20.59 21.11
C TRP A 42 -17.76 -21.44 21.78
N LYS A 43 -17.43 -22.57 22.43
CA LYS A 43 -18.40 -23.30 23.26
C LYS A 43 -18.94 -22.48 24.44
N HIS A 44 -18.21 -21.43 24.82
CA HIS A 44 -18.62 -20.48 25.83
C HIS A 44 -19.24 -19.19 25.25
N ASP A 45 -19.50 -19.12 23.94
CA ASP A 45 -19.97 -17.93 23.22
C ASP A 45 -19.09 -16.68 23.46
N VAL A 46 -17.76 -16.86 23.47
CA VAL A 46 -16.81 -15.74 23.56
C VAL A 46 -16.19 -15.49 22.19
N GLN A 47 -16.15 -14.23 21.76
CA GLN A 47 -15.51 -13.83 20.49
C GLN A 47 -14.00 -14.10 20.54
N VAL A 48 -13.40 -14.50 19.41
CA VAL A 48 -11.98 -14.86 19.32
C VAL A 48 -11.38 -14.30 18.03
N MET A 49 -10.18 -13.76 18.14
CA MET A 49 -9.19 -13.61 17.07
C MET A 49 -7.89 -14.28 17.50
N VAL A 50 -7.07 -14.67 16.52
CA VAL A 50 -5.78 -15.36 16.74
C VAL A 50 -4.65 -14.43 16.34
N GLU A 51 -3.62 -14.30 17.18
CA GLU A 51 -2.41 -13.54 16.85
C GLU A 51 -1.45 -14.38 16.00
N GLY A 52 -0.62 -13.72 15.20
CA GLY A 52 0.25 -14.36 14.22
C GLY A 52 1.55 -13.61 13.99
N PRO A 53 2.47 -14.23 13.23
CA PRO A 53 3.91 -14.07 13.36
C PRO A 53 4.47 -12.65 13.20
N GLY A 54 5.72 -12.52 13.67
CA GLY A 54 6.56 -11.33 13.55
C GLY A 54 7.46 -11.35 12.31
N HIS A 55 8.51 -12.17 12.28
CA HIS A 55 9.53 -12.17 11.21
C HIS A 55 9.34 -13.36 10.28
N VAL A 56 8.97 -13.13 9.01
CA VAL A 56 8.68 -14.19 8.04
C VAL A 56 9.11 -13.76 6.63
N PRO A 57 9.99 -14.51 5.94
CA PRO A 57 10.38 -14.17 4.57
C PRO A 57 9.21 -14.41 3.61
N MET A 58 9.13 -13.62 2.54
CA MET A 58 7.94 -13.58 1.66
C MET A 58 7.48 -14.95 1.14
N ASN A 59 8.41 -15.86 0.85
CA ASN A 59 8.10 -17.21 0.36
C ASN A 59 7.39 -18.11 1.38
N LEU A 60 7.43 -17.76 2.68
CA LEU A 60 6.81 -18.51 3.77
C LEU A 60 5.50 -17.88 4.29
N ILE A 61 5.16 -16.67 3.86
CA ILE A 61 3.97 -15.94 4.33
C ILE A 61 2.68 -16.71 3.99
N LYS A 62 2.60 -17.31 2.79
CA LYS A 62 1.40 -18.01 2.35
C LYS A 62 1.09 -19.23 3.22
N GLU A 63 2.10 -20.00 3.60
CA GLU A 63 1.96 -21.16 4.49
C GLU A 63 1.38 -20.79 5.86
N ASN A 64 1.78 -19.65 6.42
CA ASN A 64 1.22 -19.15 7.69
C ASN A 64 -0.29 -18.92 7.59
N MET A 65 -0.73 -18.26 6.51
CA MET A 65 -2.15 -18.00 6.30
C MET A 65 -2.94 -19.30 6.10
N ASP A 66 -2.42 -20.22 5.29
CA ASP A 66 -3.09 -21.50 5.02
C ASP A 66 -3.25 -22.34 6.29
N LYS A 67 -2.18 -22.46 7.09
CA LYS A 67 -2.23 -23.16 8.37
C LYS A 67 -3.17 -22.49 9.36
N GLN A 68 -3.23 -21.16 9.41
CA GLN A 68 -4.15 -20.48 10.30
C GLN A 68 -5.61 -20.73 9.93
N LEU A 69 -5.97 -20.65 8.65
CA LEU A 69 -7.35 -20.91 8.20
C LEU A 69 -7.78 -22.35 8.57
N GLU A 70 -6.90 -23.32 8.35
CA GLU A 70 -7.13 -24.74 8.67
C GLU A 70 -7.22 -24.97 10.19
N ALA A 71 -6.18 -24.61 10.93
CA ALA A 71 -6.04 -24.90 12.35
C ALA A 71 -7.01 -24.10 13.23
N CYS A 72 -7.34 -22.86 12.84
CA CYS A 72 -8.15 -21.93 13.63
C CYS A 72 -9.56 -21.69 13.08
N GLN A 73 -10.02 -22.51 12.12
CA GLN A 73 -11.39 -22.48 11.59
C GLN A 73 -11.80 -21.09 11.08
N GLU A 74 -10.89 -20.45 10.32
CA GLU A 74 -11.11 -19.12 9.74
C GLU A 74 -11.40 -18.02 10.78
N ALA A 75 -11.03 -18.21 12.05
CA ALA A 75 -11.08 -17.13 13.04
C ALA A 75 -10.26 -15.92 12.54
N PRO A 76 -10.67 -14.66 12.84
CA PRO A 76 -9.94 -13.48 12.42
C PRO A 76 -8.45 -13.56 12.82
N PHE A 77 -7.56 -13.34 11.87
CA PHE A 77 -6.12 -13.36 12.11
C PHE A 77 -5.59 -11.94 12.36
N TYR A 78 -4.68 -11.80 13.32
CA TYR A 78 -4.09 -10.53 13.75
C TYR A 78 -2.56 -10.63 13.77
N THR A 79 -1.85 -10.01 12.83
CA THR A 79 -0.40 -10.25 12.64
C THR A 79 0.46 -9.05 13.00
N LEU A 80 1.69 -9.28 13.48
CA LEU A 80 2.70 -8.23 13.67
C LEU A 80 3.60 -8.09 12.43
N GLY A 81 3.12 -7.36 11.41
CA GLY A 81 3.74 -7.34 10.09
C GLY A 81 3.17 -8.44 9.20
N PRO A 82 3.96 -9.43 8.73
CA PRO A 82 5.31 -9.78 9.21
C PRO A 82 6.47 -9.00 8.55
N LEU A 83 7.59 -8.85 9.27
CA LEU A 83 8.86 -8.33 8.75
C LEU A 83 9.45 -9.33 7.74
N THR A 84 9.70 -8.87 6.51
CA THR A 84 10.20 -9.75 5.45
C THR A 84 11.72 -9.88 5.42
N THR A 85 12.44 -9.09 6.22
CA THR A 85 13.89 -9.11 6.35
C THR A 85 14.34 -8.44 7.65
N ASP A 86 15.44 -8.93 8.24
CA ASP A 86 15.95 -8.46 9.54
C ASP A 86 17.06 -7.40 9.41
N ILE A 87 17.49 -7.09 8.18
CA ILE A 87 18.75 -6.34 7.96
C ILE A 87 18.56 -4.82 7.90
N ALA A 88 17.38 -4.30 8.20
CA ALA A 88 17.05 -2.88 8.03
C ALA A 88 16.42 -2.21 9.27
N PRO A 89 17.01 -2.35 10.47
CA PRO A 89 16.54 -1.64 11.65
C PRO A 89 16.56 -0.13 11.39
N GLY A 90 15.52 0.59 11.84
CA GLY A 90 15.25 1.98 11.44
C GLY A 90 14.25 2.09 10.29
N TYR A 91 14.00 1.00 9.57
CA TYR A 91 13.09 0.91 8.44
C TYR A 91 12.10 -0.26 8.56
N ASP A 92 11.90 -0.78 9.77
CA ASP A 92 11.09 -1.98 9.96
C ASP A 92 9.61 -1.79 9.63
N HIS A 93 9.08 -0.58 9.78
CA HIS A 93 7.77 -0.21 9.21
C HIS A 93 7.65 -0.52 7.71
N ILE A 94 8.73 -0.42 6.93
CA ILE A 94 8.75 -0.74 5.50
C ILE A 94 8.92 -2.24 5.28
N THR A 95 9.89 -2.87 5.98
CA THR A 95 10.12 -4.32 5.86
C THR A 95 8.87 -5.11 6.23
N SER A 96 8.14 -4.65 7.24
CA SER A 96 6.90 -5.25 7.70
C SER A 96 5.71 -4.91 6.82
N ALA A 97 5.64 -3.71 6.23
CA ALA A 97 4.54 -3.34 5.33
C ALA A 97 4.44 -4.25 4.11
N ILE A 98 5.57 -4.74 3.60
CA ILE A 98 5.61 -5.71 2.50
C ILE A 98 4.88 -6.98 2.92
N GLY A 99 5.26 -7.56 4.06
CA GLY A 99 4.64 -8.79 4.55
C GLY A 99 3.19 -8.56 4.99
N ALA A 100 2.89 -7.43 5.62
CA ALA A 100 1.55 -7.05 6.06
C ALA A 100 0.58 -6.92 4.88
N ALA A 101 1.00 -6.28 3.78
CA ALA A 101 0.19 -6.22 2.56
C ALA A 101 -0.04 -7.61 1.94
N MET A 102 0.99 -8.47 1.94
CA MET A 102 0.88 -9.84 1.42
C MET A 102 -0.06 -10.70 2.26
N ILE A 103 0.14 -10.77 3.57
CA ILE A 103 -0.66 -11.62 4.46
C ILE A 103 -2.07 -11.05 4.65
N GLY A 104 -2.22 -9.72 4.61
CA GLY A 104 -3.51 -9.03 4.51
C GLY A 104 -4.26 -9.41 3.25
N TRP A 105 -3.58 -9.44 2.10
CA TRP A 105 -4.16 -9.91 0.83
C TRP A 105 -4.59 -11.38 0.93
N PHE A 106 -3.79 -12.24 1.58
CA PHE A 106 -4.11 -13.66 1.73
C PHE A 106 -5.26 -13.95 2.70
N GLY A 107 -5.64 -13.01 3.57
CA GLY A 107 -6.83 -13.16 4.42
C GLY A 107 -6.74 -12.61 5.83
N THR A 108 -5.62 -12.04 6.25
CA THR A 108 -5.48 -11.47 7.61
C THR A 108 -6.48 -10.35 7.85
N ALA A 109 -7.13 -10.37 9.01
CA ALA A 109 -8.24 -9.48 9.34
C ALA A 109 -7.77 -8.15 9.97
N MET A 110 -6.69 -8.18 10.75
CA MET A 110 -6.12 -7.00 11.39
C MET A 110 -4.58 -7.05 11.34
N LEU A 111 -3.96 -5.89 11.16
CA LEU A 111 -2.50 -5.77 11.04
C LEU A 111 -1.98 -4.89 12.18
N CYS A 112 -1.18 -5.46 13.07
CA CYS A 112 -0.46 -4.70 14.09
C CYS A 112 0.68 -3.95 13.40
N TYR A 113 0.67 -2.63 13.53
CA TYR A 113 1.69 -1.80 12.95
C TYR A 113 3.08 -2.04 13.57
N VAL A 114 4.10 -1.74 12.80
CA VAL A 114 5.51 -1.71 13.23
C VAL A 114 6.01 -0.30 12.97
N THR A 115 6.72 0.26 13.94
CA THR A 115 7.23 1.64 13.82
C THR A 115 8.60 1.66 13.17
N PRO A 116 9.07 2.81 12.65
CA PRO A 116 10.45 2.93 12.17
C PRO A 116 11.50 2.58 13.22
N LYS A 117 11.21 2.80 14.51
CA LYS A 117 12.13 2.55 15.63
C LYS A 117 11.99 1.17 16.27
N GLU A 118 11.23 0.27 15.67
CA GLU A 118 11.23 -1.13 16.10
C GLU A 118 12.67 -1.65 16.15
N HIS A 119 12.96 -2.48 17.15
CA HIS A 119 14.31 -2.98 17.47
C HIS A 119 15.35 -1.91 17.89
N LEU A 120 14.98 -0.63 18.00
CA LEU A 120 15.90 0.46 18.33
C LEU A 120 15.48 1.24 19.59
N GLY A 121 14.18 1.42 19.84
CA GLY A 121 13.70 2.10 21.04
C GLY A 121 12.25 2.54 20.95
N LEU A 122 11.81 3.32 21.96
CA LEU A 122 10.43 3.79 22.02
C LEU A 122 10.12 4.79 20.89
N PRO A 123 8.99 4.63 20.18
CA PRO A 123 8.59 5.54 19.12
C PRO A 123 8.17 6.90 19.69
N ASN A 124 8.51 7.97 18.99
CA ASN A 124 7.98 9.31 19.22
C ASN A 124 6.71 9.55 18.39
N LYS A 125 6.13 10.76 18.49
CA LYS A 125 4.92 11.15 17.76
C LYS A 125 5.02 10.94 16.24
N ASN A 126 6.16 11.27 15.64
CA ASN A 126 6.35 11.14 14.19
C ASN A 126 6.51 9.67 13.80
N ASP A 127 7.24 8.88 14.59
CA ASP A 127 7.37 7.44 14.35
C ASP A 127 6.01 6.72 14.38
N VAL A 128 5.11 7.16 15.28
CA VAL A 128 3.72 6.66 15.34
C VAL A 128 2.94 7.06 14.09
N ARG A 129 3.02 8.32 13.64
CA ARG A 129 2.36 8.78 12.40
C ARG A 129 2.83 7.96 11.20
N GLU A 130 4.13 7.80 11.02
CA GLU A 130 4.71 7.02 9.92
C GLU A 130 4.22 5.56 9.98
N GLY A 131 4.32 4.89 11.13
CA GLY A 131 3.83 3.52 11.29
C GLY A 131 2.33 3.37 10.94
N VAL A 132 1.48 4.28 11.41
CA VAL A 132 0.03 4.24 11.13
C VAL A 132 -0.24 4.45 9.64
N ILE A 133 0.36 5.45 9.01
CA ILE A 133 0.15 5.73 7.58
C ILE A 133 0.67 4.57 6.72
N THR A 134 1.84 4.02 7.05
CA THR A 134 2.42 2.87 6.38
C THR A 134 1.50 1.65 6.42
N TYR A 135 0.90 1.34 7.57
CA TYR A 135 -0.02 0.22 7.69
C TYR A 135 -1.41 0.49 7.09
N LYS A 136 -1.86 1.76 7.05
CA LYS A 136 -3.04 2.15 6.27
C LYS A 136 -2.82 1.92 4.78
N ILE A 137 -1.61 2.16 4.26
CA ILE A 137 -1.24 1.84 2.89
C ILE A 137 -1.25 0.32 2.68
N ALA A 138 -0.60 -0.45 3.56
CA ALA A 138 -0.54 -1.91 3.44
C ALA A 138 -1.93 -2.55 3.47
N ALA A 139 -2.79 -2.14 4.40
CA ALA A 139 -4.17 -2.61 4.49
C ALA A 139 -4.98 -2.26 3.23
N HIS A 140 -4.88 -1.02 2.74
CA HIS A 140 -5.57 -0.61 1.51
C HIS A 140 -5.05 -1.37 0.28
N ALA A 141 -3.75 -1.62 0.19
CA ALA A 141 -3.15 -2.45 -0.87
C ALA A 141 -3.68 -3.89 -0.84
N ALA A 142 -3.83 -4.47 0.35
CA ALA A 142 -4.49 -5.76 0.53
C ALA A 142 -5.97 -5.72 0.09
N ASP A 143 -6.72 -4.69 0.45
CA ASP A 143 -8.12 -4.51 0.04
C ASP A 143 -8.28 -4.40 -1.49
N LEU A 144 -7.37 -3.69 -2.15
CA LEU A 144 -7.31 -3.61 -3.62
C LEU A 144 -7.03 -4.99 -4.23
N ALA A 145 -6.03 -5.71 -3.73
CA ALA A 145 -5.66 -7.04 -4.21
C ALA A 145 -6.77 -8.08 -3.97
N LYS A 146 -7.55 -7.92 -2.90
CA LYS A 146 -8.76 -8.71 -2.60
C LYS A 146 -9.97 -8.33 -3.47
N GLY A 147 -9.92 -7.21 -4.19
CA GLY A 147 -11.06 -6.68 -4.92
C GLY A 147 -12.20 -6.24 -4.00
N HIS A 148 -11.90 -5.74 -2.80
CA HIS A 148 -12.92 -5.32 -1.85
C HIS A 148 -13.82 -4.23 -2.47
N PRO A 149 -15.16 -4.34 -2.35
CA PRO A 149 -16.06 -3.34 -2.90
C PRO A 149 -15.70 -1.92 -2.46
N ASN A 150 -15.63 -1.01 -3.42
CA ASN A 150 -15.29 0.41 -3.25
C ASN A 150 -13.84 0.76 -2.89
N ALA A 151 -12.93 -0.20 -2.67
CA ALA A 151 -11.52 0.12 -2.38
C ALA A 151 -10.91 0.96 -3.53
N GLN A 152 -11.07 0.49 -4.77
CA GLN A 152 -10.55 1.15 -5.97
C GLN A 152 -11.14 2.55 -6.22
N LYS A 153 -12.33 2.88 -5.70
CA LYS A 153 -12.93 4.20 -5.91
C LYS A 153 -12.06 5.34 -5.38
N ARG A 154 -11.31 5.10 -4.29
CA ARG A 154 -10.39 6.10 -3.74
C ARG A 154 -9.21 6.33 -4.67
N ASP A 155 -8.60 5.25 -5.17
CA ASP A 155 -7.50 5.29 -6.13
C ASP A 155 -7.91 5.98 -7.42
N ASP A 156 -9.07 5.64 -7.96
CA ASP A 156 -9.61 6.24 -9.18
C ASP A 156 -9.90 7.74 -8.99
N ALA A 157 -10.47 8.14 -7.86
CA ALA A 157 -10.75 9.54 -7.54
C ALA A 157 -9.47 10.37 -7.43
N LEU A 158 -8.46 9.85 -6.71
CA LEU A 158 -7.16 10.51 -6.57
C LEU A 158 -6.41 10.56 -7.90
N SER A 159 -6.44 9.47 -8.67
CA SER A 159 -5.82 9.39 -10.00
C SER A 159 -6.47 10.36 -10.98
N LYS A 160 -7.80 10.51 -10.94
CA LYS A 160 -8.52 11.51 -11.72
C LYS A 160 -8.12 12.92 -11.31
N ALA A 161 -8.08 13.23 -10.01
CA ALA A 161 -7.62 14.53 -9.52
C ALA A 161 -6.20 14.86 -9.98
N ARG A 162 -5.30 13.86 -9.93
CA ARG A 162 -3.92 13.98 -10.43
C ARG A 162 -3.87 14.26 -11.92
N PHE A 163 -4.62 13.50 -12.73
CA PHE A 163 -4.63 13.66 -14.17
C PHE A 163 -5.22 15.02 -14.60
N GLU A 164 -6.21 15.52 -13.88
CA GLU A 164 -6.86 16.81 -14.11
C GLU A 164 -6.14 17.99 -13.44
N PHE A 165 -4.98 17.75 -12.81
CA PHE A 165 -4.20 18.76 -12.07
C PHE A 165 -4.99 19.50 -10.99
N ARG A 166 -5.98 18.84 -10.39
CA ARG A 166 -6.73 19.32 -9.22
C ARG A 166 -5.93 19.06 -7.96
N TRP A 167 -4.86 19.83 -7.76
CA TRP A 167 -3.86 19.61 -6.70
C TRP A 167 -4.47 19.51 -5.30
N HIS A 168 -5.34 20.44 -4.92
CA HIS A 168 -6.02 20.42 -3.62
C HIS A 168 -6.84 19.14 -3.42
N ASP A 169 -7.57 18.71 -4.44
CA ASP A 169 -8.36 17.48 -4.37
C ASP A 169 -7.44 16.25 -4.25
N GLN A 170 -6.33 16.22 -4.97
CA GLN A 170 -5.33 15.15 -4.86
C GLN A 170 -4.77 15.07 -3.44
N PHE A 171 -4.43 16.19 -2.81
CA PHE A 171 -3.92 16.20 -1.44
C PHE A 171 -4.95 15.68 -0.44
N HIS A 172 -6.17 16.22 -0.48
CA HIS A 172 -7.24 15.85 0.45
C HIS A 172 -7.73 14.40 0.28
N LEU A 173 -7.55 13.79 -0.90
CA LEU A 173 -7.87 12.38 -1.13
C LEU A 173 -6.76 11.41 -0.64
N SER A 174 -5.54 11.91 -0.43
CA SER A 174 -4.41 11.09 0.03
C SER A 174 -4.60 10.58 1.47
N LEU A 175 -3.75 9.63 1.89
CA LEU A 175 -3.80 9.08 3.25
C LEU A 175 -3.21 10.03 4.30
N ASP A 176 -2.32 10.92 3.88
CA ASP A 176 -1.72 11.96 4.71
C ASP A 176 -1.70 13.31 3.94
N PRO A 177 -2.81 14.06 3.96
CA PRO A 177 -2.94 15.32 3.20
C PRO A 177 -1.90 16.38 3.57
N GLU A 178 -1.57 16.51 4.86
CA GLU A 178 -0.58 17.48 5.33
C GLU A 178 0.79 17.20 4.70
N ARG A 179 1.25 15.94 4.73
CA ARG A 179 2.53 15.56 4.13
C ARG A 179 2.54 15.76 2.62
N ALA A 180 1.41 15.48 1.94
CA ALA A 180 1.30 15.69 0.51
C ALA A 180 1.43 17.17 0.10
N ILE A 181 0.87 18.08 0.90
CA ILE A 181 0.99 19.53 0.72
C ILE A 181 2.42 19.97 1.00
N GLU A 182 2.99 19.56 2.14
CA GLU A 182 4.37 19.88 2.54
C GLU A 182 5.37 19.58 1.41
N PHE A 183 5.34 18.36 0.86
CA PHE A 183 6.27 17.93 -0.18
C PHE A 183 6.08 18.65 -1.52
N HIS A 184 4.85 19.01 -1.89
CA HIS A 184 4.63 19.84 -3.08
C HIS A 184 5.22 21.24 -2.87
N ASP A 185 4.96 21.84 -1.71
CA ASP A 185 5.26 23.24 -1.42
C ASP A 185 6.74 23.49 -1.10
N GLU A 186 7.51 22.44 -0.79
CA GLU A 186 8.97 22.50 -0.74
C GLU A 186 9.59 23.07 -2.02
N THR A 187 8.96 22.85 -3.18
CA THR A 187 9.48 23.31 -4.48
C THR A 187 8.56 24.29 -5.21
N LEU A 188 7.24 24.20 -5.01
CA LEU A 188 6.25 25.05 -5.68
C LEU A 188 5.24 25.64 -4.66
N PRO A 189 5.68 26.50 -3.72
CA PRO A 189 4.83 26.97 -2.61
C PRO A 189 3.75 27.98 -3.05
N ALA A 190 3.90 28.62 -4.21
CA ALA A 190 2.98 29.65 -4.66
C ALA A 190 1.59 29.07 -4.92
N GLU A 191 0.52 29.76 -4.49
CA GLU A 191 -0.86 29.27 -4.65
C GLU A 191 -1.24 29.02 -6.13
N GLY A 192 -0.70 29.83 -7.05
CA GLY A 192 -0.89 29.60 -8.49
C GLY A 192 -0.37 28.24 -8.99
N ALA A 193 0.60 27.63 -8.29
CA ALA A 193 1.09 26.29 -8.63
C ALA A 193 0.05 25.19 -8.37
N LYS A 194 -0.93 25.42 -7.47
CA LYS A 194 -2.04 24.48 -7.23
C LYS A 194 -3.06 24.42 -8.37
N THR A 195 -2.88 25.25 -9.39
CA THR A 195 -3.62 25.20 -10.66
C THR A 195 -2.71 24.88 -11.85
N ALA A 196 -1.43 24.59 -11.62
CA ALA A 196 -0.48 24.33 -12.69
C ALA A 196 -0.64 22.94 -13.28
N HIS A 197 -0.58 22.84 -14.62
CA HIS A 197 -0.59 21.58 -15.36
C HIS A 197 0.79 20.90 -15.40
N PHE A 198 1.53 20.93 -14.28
CA PHE A 198 2.81 20.27 -14.09
C PHE A 198 3.22 20.32 -12.61
N CYS A 199 4.22 19.51 -12.23
CA CYS A 199 4.95 19.65 -10.98
C CYS A 199 6.43 19.93 -11.25
N SER A 200 7.21 20.13 -10.19
CA SER A 200 8.67 20.38 -10.27
C SER A 200 9.45 19.21 -10.89
N MET A 201 8.94 17.98 -10.83
CA MET A 201 9.62 16.79 -11.36
C MET A 201 9.89 16.85 -12.87
N CYS A 202 8.88 17.21 -13.68
CA CYS A 202 9.00 17.26 -15.15
C CYS A 202 8.96 18.69 -15.70
N GLY A 203 8.54 19.66 -14.88
CA GLY A 203 8.30 21.03 -15.31
C GLY A 203 7.21 21.15 -16.38
N PRO A 204 7.01 22.37 -16.90
CA PRO A 204 5.88 22.66 -17.79
C PRO A 204 5.97 21.98 -19.15
N LYS A 205 7.16 21.66 -19.65
CA LYS A 205 7.36 21.17 -21.03
C LYS A 205 7.30 19.65 -21.17
N PHE A 206 7.64 18.91 -20.10
CA PHE A 206 7.83 17.45 -20.18
C PHE A 206 6.85 16.67 -19.30
N CYS A 207 5.85 17.32 -18.71
CA CYS A 207 4.81 16.63 -17.97
C CYS A 207 3.99 15.71 -18.91
N SER A 208 4.07 14.40 -18.69
CA SER A 208 3.40 13.38 -19.51
C SER A 208 1.88 13.53 -19.53
N MET A 209 1.27 13.87 -18.39
CA MET A 209 -0.18 14.09 -18.29
C MET A 209 -0.63 15.31 -19.08
N ARG A 210 0.15 16.41 -19.04
CA ARG A 210 -0.13 17.61 -19.85
C ARG A 210 -0.04 17.29 -21.34
N ILE A 211 1.02 16.60 -21.75
CA ILE A 211 1.18 16.17 -23.15
C ILE A 211 -0.02 15.31 -23.59
N SER A 212 -0.52 14.44 -22.71
CA SER A 212 -1.71 13.63 -22.98
C SER A 212 -2.98 14.47 -23.15
N HIS A 213 -3.17 15.54 -22.36
CA HIS A 213 -4.26 16.51 -22.58
C HIS A 213 -4.13 17.24 -23.91
N ASP A 214 -2.93 17.70 -24.25
CA ASP A 214 -2.67 18.40 -25.52
C ASP A 214 -2.98 17.48 -26.73
N ILE A 215 -2.63 16.19 -26.65
CA ILE A 215 -2.95 15.19 -27.68
C ILE A 215 -4.46 14.93 -27.77
N ARG A 216 -5.15 14.76 -26.64
CA ARG A 216 -6.62 14.54 -26.63
C ARG A 216 -7.34 15.74 -27.23
N LYS A 217 -6.96 16.95 -26.82
CA LYS A 217 -7.51 18.19 -27.37
C LYS A 217 -7.27 18.31 -28.88
N PHE A 218 -6.06 18.00 -29.35
CA PHE A 218 -5.78 18.00 -30.78
C PHE A 218 -6.65 17.00 -31.55
N ALA A 219 -6.88 15.81 -30.99
CA ALA A 219 -7.75 14.80 -31.58
C ALA A 219 -9.19 15.33 -31.70
N ASP A 220 -9.73 15.88 -30.60
CA ASP A 220 -11.07 16.46 -30.54
C ASP A 220 -11.23 17.64 -31.51
N ASP A 221 -10.28 18.58 -31.54
CA ASP A 221 -10.29 19.76 -32.44
C ASP A 221 -10.20 19.40 -33.93
N ASN A 222 -9.80 18.16 -34.26
CA ASN A 222 -9.63 17.68 -35.64
C ASN A 222 -10.62 16.55 -36.02
N ASP A 223 -11.63 16.27 -35.18
CA ASP A 223 -12.57 15.16 -35.34
C ASP A 223 -11.86 13.80 -35.56
N LEU A 224 -10.71 13.60 -34.91
CA LEU A 224 -9.91 12.39 -35.00
C LEU A 224 -10.16 11.52 -33.77
N THR A 225 -10.18 10.20 -33.97
CA THR A 225 -9.97 9.30 -32.83
C THR A 225 -8.54 9.45 -32.29
N THR A 226 -8.31 9.11 -31.02
CA THR A 226 -6.96 9.16 -30.42
C THR A 226 -5.93 8.40 -31.25
N THR A 227 -6.32 7.28 -31.85
CA THR A 227 -5.45 6.48 -32.73
C THR A 227 -5.09 7.22 -34.02
N GLU A 228 -6.08 7.83 -34.70
CA GLU A 228 -5.84 8.60 -35.93
C GLU A 228 -5.00 9.87 -35.66
N ALA A 229 -5.20 10.51 -34.51
CA ALA A 229 -4.40 11.65 -34.06
C ALA A 229 -2.93 11.26 -33.83
N ILE A 230 -2.68 10.09 -33.21
CA ILE A 230 -1.32 9.54 -33.03
C ILE A 230 -0.68 9.26 -34.40
N GLU A 231 -1.39 8.58 -35.31
CA GLU A 231 -0.85 8.28 -36.64
C GLU A 231 -0.53 9.54 -37.45
N LYS A 232 -1.41 10.55 -37.40
CA LYS A 232 -1.19 11.84 -38.06
C LYS A 232 0.00 12.58 -37.44
N GLY A 233 0.08 12.65 -36.12
CA GLY A 233 1.21 13.25 -35.40
C GLY A 233 2.55 12.55 -35.68
N MET A 234 2.57 11.22 -35.76
CA MET A 234 3.76 10.46 -36.15
C MET A 234 4.19 10.76 -37.59
N LYS A 235 3.25 10.87 -38.54
CA LYS A 235 3.54 11.27 -39.92
C LYS A 235 4.12 12.68 -40.00
N GLU A 236 3.57 13.62 -39.25
CA GLU A 236 4.06 15.00 -39.17
C GLU A 236 5.47 15.07 -38.55
N LYS A 237 5.73 14.37 -37.45
CA LYS A 237 7.07 14.30 -36.85
C LYS A 237 8.08 13.60 -37.73
N ALA A 238 7.68 12.55 -38.45
CA ALA A 238 8.54 11.92 -39.45
C ALA A 238 8.88 12.87 -40.61
N LYS A 239 7.95 13.75 -41.01
CA LYS A 239 8.21 14.80 -42.01
C LYS A 239 9.16 15.87 -41.46
N GLU A 240 8.91 16.36 -40.24
CA GLU A 240 9.78 17.33 -39.55
C GLU A 240 11.22 16.80 -39.40
N PHE A 241 11.38 15.52 -39.02
CA PHE A 241 12.69 14.87 -38.91
C PHE A 241 13.43 14.81 -40.26
N LYS A 242 12.72 14.50 -41.36
CA LYS A 242 13.27 14.53 -42.72
C LYS A 242 13.70 15.93 -43.14
N GLU A 243 12.86 16.92 -42.87
CA GLU A 243 13.12 18.33 -43.21
C GLU A 243 14.32 18.89 -42.44
N LYS A 244 14.55 18.43 -41.22
CA LYS A 244 15.69 18.82 -40.39
C LYS A 244 16.94 17.94 -40.59
N GLY A 245 17.03 17.26 -41.74
CA GLY A 245 18.25 16.57 -42.17
C GLY A 245 18.45 15.16 -41.62
N ASN A 246 17.40 14.51 -41.09
CA ASN A 246 17.45 13.16 -40.52
C ASN A 246 18.46 13.00 -39.35
N GLN A 247 18.69 14.07 -38.59
CA GLN A 247 19.59 14.04 -37.43
C GLN A 247 18.80 13.99 -36.13
N ILE A 248 19.18 13.05 -35.25
CA ILE A 248 18.57 12.86 -33.94
C ILE A 248 18.96 13.98 -32.98
N TYR A 249 20.16 14.54 -33.14
CA TYR A 249 20.67 15.66 -32.36
C TYR A 249 20.87 16.85 -33.30
N GLN A 250 20.24 17.97 -32.96
CA GLN A 250 20.30 19.24 -33.69
C GLN A 250 20.89 20.32 -32.79
#